data_AF-A0A2X3CKQ1-F1
#
_entry.id   AF-A0A2X3CKQ1-F1
#
_cell.length_a   1.000
_cell.length_b   1.000
_cell.length_c   1.000
_cell.angle_alpha   90.00
_cell.angle_beta   90.00
_cell.angle_gamma   90.00
#
_symmetry.space_group_name_H-M   'P 1'
#
loop_
_entity.id
_entity.type
_entity.pdbx_description
1 polymer ?
#
loop_
_entity_poly.entity_id
_entity_poly.type
_entity_poly.pdbx_seq_one_letter_code
_entity_poly.pdbx_strand_id
1 'polypeptide(L)'
;MVKNLLKACCMIAALTAAGQAAAETYTVGSGGTYRPFEFENSQKQLEGFDIDIIKAIAKAEGFDVKLVNTPWEGIFATLNTGDRDIIISGITITDKRKQMVDFSAPYFPAEQSIVVAQDSQVDSLAALKNEKVGW
;
A
#
# COMPACT_ATOMS: atom_id res chain seq x y z
N MET A 1 54.81 6.02 -43.89
CA MET A 1 53.85 5.12 -43.23
C MET A 1 53.81 5.38 -41.72
N VAL A 2 53.20 6.46 -41.21
CA VAL A 2 52.97 6.65 -39.75
C VAL A 2 51.82 7.65 -39.49
N LYS A 3 50.61 7.45 -40.04
CA LYS A 3 49.47 8.37 -39.75
C LYS A 3 48.12 7.71 -39.45
N ASN A 4 48.00 6.38 -39.50
CA ASN A 4 46.69 5.70 -39.37
C ASN A 4 46.46 4.90 -38.08
N LEU A 5 47.32 4.99 -37.06
CA LEU A 5 47.22 4.10 -35.89
C LEU A 5 46.59 4.73 -34.62
N LEU A 6 46.16 6.01 -34.64
CA LEU A 6 45.69 6.70 -33.43
C LEU A 6 44.17 6.85 -33.29
N LYS A 7 43.38 6.40 -34.28
CA LYS A 7 41.91 6.58 -34.28
C LYS A 7 41.09 5.36 -33.82
N ALA A 8 41.75 4.30 -33.35
CA ALA A 8 41.08 3.05 -32.99
C ALA A 8 40.77 2.87 -31.49
N CYS A 9 41.26 3.74 -30.60
CA CYS A 9 41.09 3.55 -29.15
C CYS A 9 39.93 4.31 -28.50
N CYS A 10 39.29 5.27 -29.17
CA CYS A 10 38.18 6.03 -28.57
C CYS A 10 36.79 5.49 -28.86
N MET A 11 36.66 4.40 -29.62
CA MET A 11 35.34 3.90 -30.06
C MET A 11 34.83 2.68 -29.27
N ILE A 12 35.59 2.19 -28.28
CA ILE A 12 35.19 1.01 -27.46
C ILE A 12 34.70 1.42 -26.06
N ALA A 13 34.91 2.66 -25.61
CA ALA A 13 34.53 3.10 -24.26
C ALA A 13 33.10 3.66 -24.13
N ALA A 14 32.30 3.69 -25.19
CA ALA A 14 31.00 4.37 -25.19
C ALA A 14 29.77 3.45 -25.10
N LEU A 15 29.94 2.14 -24.91
CA LEU A 15 28.83 1.17 -25.01
C LEU A 15 28.46 0.46 -23.69
N THR A 16 28.67 1.08 -22.53
CA THR A 16 28.24 0.49 -21.23
C THR A 16 27.51 1.45 -20.29
N ALA A 17 27.04 2.60 -20.77
CA ALA A 17 26.02 3.35 -20.06
C ALA A 17 24.63 2.94 -20.59
N ALA A 18 24.29 1.65 -20.43
CA ALA A 18 22.89 1.27 -20.43
C ALA A 18 22.27 1.95 -19.20
N GLY A 19 21.68 3.13 -19.41
CA GLY A 19 20.98 3.84 -18.37
C GLY A 19 19.93 2.89 -17.78
N GLN A 20 20.07 2.57 -16.50
CA GLN A 20 19.01 1.92 -15.75
C GLN A 20 17.78 2.83 -15.91
N ALA A 21 16.74 2.36 -16.60
CA ALA A 21 15.49 3.10 -16.68
C ALA A 21 15.03 3.35 -15.23
N ALA A 22 14.71 4.60 -14.89
CA ALA A 22 14.20 4.92 -13.57
C ALA A 22 12.92 4.12 -13.33
N ALA A 23 12.79 3.51 -12.15
CA ALA A 23 11.60 2.76 -11.77
C ALA A 23 10.38 3.70 -11.80
N GLU A 24 9.25 3.20 -12.30
CA GLU A 24 7.99 3.92 -12.23
C GLU A 24 7.60 4.12 -10.77
N THR A 25 7.11 5.31 -10.40
CA THR A 25 6.71 5.61 -9.03
C THR A 25 5.20 5.75 -8.94
N TYR A 26 4.56 4.92 -8.11
CA TYR A 26 3.13 5.02 -7.81
C TYR A 26 2.89 5.79 -6.51
N THR A 27 1.94 6.72 -6.54
CA THR A 27 1.45 7.42 -5.35
C THR A 27 0.39 6.56 -4.67
N VAL A 28 0.68 6.12 -3.46
CA VAL A 28 -0.13 5.15 -2.71
C VAL A 28 -0.82 5.86 -1.53
N GLY A 29 -2.14 5.77 -1.49
CA GLY A 29 -2.96 6.26 -0.37
C GLY A 29 -3.17 5.19 0.69
N SER A 30 -2.95 5.53 1.96
CA SER A 30 -3.27 4.71 3.12
C SER A 30 -3.66 5.61 4.28
N GLY A 31 -4.48 5.14 5.21
CA GLY A 31 -4.79 5.89 6.44
C GLY A 31 -3.55 6.04 7.34
N GLY A 32 -3.73 6.71 8.48
CA GLY A 32 -2.67 6.88 9.48
C GLY A 32 -3.09 6.53 10.92
N THR A 33 -4.19 5.82 11.12
CA THR A 33 -4.80 5.62 12.44
C THR A 33 -5.22 4.17 12.75
N TYR A 34 -5.10 3.22 11.82
CA TYR A 34 -5.66 1.87 11.97
C TYR A 34 -4.62 0.78 12.28
N ARG A 35 -4.13 0.76 13.52
CA ARG A 35 -3.22 -0.30 13.98
C ARG A 35 -3.89 -1.69 13.94
N PRO A 36 -3.17 -2.76 13.56
CA PRO A 36 -1.76 -2.80 13.14
C PRO A 36 -1.55 -2.65 11.61
N PHE A 37 -2.61 -2.34 10.85
CA PHE A 37 -2.61 -2.35 9.39
C PHE A 37 -1.86 -1.15 8.82
N GLU A 38 -2.26 0.05 9.20
CA GLU A 38 -1.60 1.30 8.83
C GLU A 38 -1.65 2.22 10.04
N PHE A 39 -0.61 3.02 10.23
CA PHE A 39 -0.62 4.11 11.20
C PHE A 39 0.57 5.04 10.99
N GLU A 40 0.43 6.28 11.46
CA GLU A 40 1.59 7.17 11.60
C GLU A 40 2.42 6.81 12.84
N ASN A 41 3.72 6.69 12.66
CA ASN A 41 4.68 6.62 13.75
C ASN A 41 5.02 8.01 14.32
N SER A 42 5.92 8.06 15.31
CA SER A 42 6.33 9.32 15.96
C SER A 42 6.99 10.32 15.01
N GLN A 43 7.47 9.87 13.86
CA GLN A 43 8.10 10.68 12.82
C GLN A 43 7.11 11.08 11.71
N LYS A 44 5.80 10.84 11.90
CA LYS A 44 4.75 11.12 10.90
C LYS A 44 4.93 10.32 9.59
N GLN A 45 5.56 9.16 9.69
CA GLN A 45 5.68 8.22 8.57
C GLN A 45 4.68 7.10 8.74
N LEU A 46 4.10 6.67 7.61
CA LEU A 46 3.23 5.50 7.57
C LEU A 46 4.03 4.22 7.75
N GLU A 47 3.58 3.38 8.66
CA GLU A 47 4.05 2.01 8.87
C GLU A 47 2.88 1.08 9.24
N GLY A 48 3.14 -0.22 9.27
CA GLY A 48 2.12 -1.24 9.54
C GLY A 48 2.08 -2.32 8.46
N PHE A 49 1.21 -3.31 8.68
CA PHE A 49 1.08 -4.47 7.79
C PHE A 49 0.80 -4.10 6.33
N ASP A 50 -0.13 -3.18 6.08
CA ASP A 50 -0.47 -2.73 4.72
C ASP A 50 0.71 -2.05 4.02
N ILE A 51 1.45 -1.26 4.80
CA ILE A 51 2.62 -0.54 4.31
C ILE A 51 3.75 -1.51 3.94
N ASP A 52 3.94 -2.56 4.74
CA ASP A 52 4.91 -3.60 4.46
C ASP A 52 4.52 -4.44 3.23
N ILE A 53 3.23 -4.73 3.06
CA ILE A 53 2.69 -5.43 1.88
C ILE A 53 2.95 -4.63 0.60
N ILE A 54 2.59 -3.34 0.54
CA ILE A 54 2.77 -2.57 -0.69
C ILE A 54 4.25 -2.35 -1.04
N LYS A 55 5.12 -2.18 -0.03
CA LYS A 55 6.58 -2.12 -0.23
C LYS A 55 7.13 -3.45 -0.76
N ALA A 56 6.63 -4.59 -0.28
CA ALA A 56 7.04 -5.90 -0.75
C ALA A 56 6.60 -6.13 -2.21
N ILE A 57 5.38 -5.74 -2.57
CA ILE A 57 4.88 -5.78 -3.95
C ILE A 57 5.73 -4.88 -4.86
N ALA A 58 5.97 -3.64 -4.45
CA ALA A 58 6.79 -2.68 -5.20
C ALA A 58 8.19 -3.24 -5.52
N LYS A 59 8.82 -3.84 -4.51
CA LYS A 59 10.11 -4.50 -4.66
C LYS A 59 10.07 -5.71 -5.61
N ALA A 60 9.00 -6.50 -5.58
CA ALA A 60 8.85 -7.68 -6.43
C ALA A 60 8.61 -7.30 -7.91
N GLU A 61 7.83 -6.24 -8.13
CA GLU A 61 7.42 -5.79 -9.47
C GLU A 61 8.36 -4.74 -10.08
N GLY A 62 9.30 -4.19 -9.29
CA GLY A 62 10.31 -3.25 -9.78
C GLY A 62 9.81 -1.81 -9.93
N PHE A 63 8.85 -1.39 -9.11
CA PHE A 63 8.37 0.00 -9.03
C PHE A 63 8.68 0.62 -7.66
N ASP A 64 8.62 1.94 -7.59
CA ASP A 64 8.77 2.73 -6.36
C ASP A 64 7.40 3.17 -5.82
N VAL A 65 7.31 3.40 -4.51
CA VAL A 65 6.07 3.85 -3.85
C VAL A 65 6.28 5.18 -3.14
N LYS A 66 5.38 6.12 -3.41
CA LYS A 66 5.22 7.36 -2.64
C LYS A 66 3.99 7.25 -1.75
N LEU A 67 4.21 6.94 -0.48
CA LEU A 67 3.14 6.83 0.50
C LEU A 67 2.58 8.21 0.88
N VAL A 68 1.25 8.32 0.94
CA VAL A 68 0.56 9.53 1.36
C VAL A 68 -0.54 9.18 2.36
N ASN A 69 -0.44 9.73 3.56
CA ASN A 69 -1.50 9.65 4.56
C ASN A 69 -2.77 10.29 3.98
N THR A 70 -3.81 9.48 3.83
CA THR A 70 -5.07 9.83 3.17
C THR A 70 -6.20 9.44 4.12
N PRO A 71 -7.03 10.40 4.57
CA PRO A 71 -8.19 10.10 5.40
C PRO A 71 -9.09 9.05 4.75
N TRP A 72 -9.68 8.19 5.59
CA TRP A 72 -10.62 7.18 5.12
C TRP A 72 -11.81 7.82 4.39
N GLU A 73 -12.30 8.94 4.92
CA GLU A 73 -13.30 9.78 4.28
C GLU A 73 -12.77 10.32 2.94
N GLY A 74 -13.22 9.72 1.84
CA GLY A 74 -12.86 10.16 0.50
C GLY A 74 -11.67 9.42 -0.12
N ILE A 75 -11.10 8.42 0.53
CA ILE A 75 -9.95 7.67 -0.02
C ILE A 75 -10.21 7.13 -1.43
N PHE A 76 -11.41 6.62 -1.72
CA PHE A 76 -11.78 6.12 -3.06
C PHE A 76 -11.87 7.22 -4.11
N ALA A 77 -12.23 8.44 -3.73
CA ALA A 77 -12.31 9.55 -4.68
C ALA A 77 -10.93 9.93 -5.23
N THR A 78 -9.87 9.70 -4.45
CA THR A 78 -8.49 10.00 -4.87
C THR A 78 -8.02 9.16 -6.05
N LEU A 79 -8.55 7.94 -6.21
CA LEU A 79 -8.31 7.10 -7.39
C LEU A 79 -8.97 7.71 -8.63
N ASN A 80 -10.23 8.12 -8.52
CA ASN A 80 -10.99 8.69 -9.64
C ASN A 80 -10.40 10.00 -10.16
N THR A 81 -9.77 10.78 -9.29
CA THR A 81 -9.09 12.03 -9.69
C THR A 81 -7.66 11.80 -10.18
N GLY A 82 -7.11 10.60 -10.04
CA GLY A 82 -5.69 10.31 -10.29
C GLY A 82 -4.73 10.97 -9.28
N ASP A 83 -5.24 11.36 -8.10
CA ASP A 83 -4.37 11.88 -7.02
C ASP A 83 -3.62 10.72 -6.33
N ARG A 84 -4.23 9.54 -6.26
CA ARG A 84 -3.56 8.27 -5.90
C ARG A 84 -3.70 7.30 -7.06
N ASP A 85 -2.65 6.53 -7.27
CA ASP A 85 -2.64 5.44 -8.24
C ASP A 85 -3.15 4.14 -7.59
N ILE A 86 -2.83 3.95 -6.31
CA ILE A 86 -3.18 2.76 -5.52
C ILE A 86 -3.69 3.21 -4.14
N ILE A 87 -4.67 2.50 -3.59
CA ILE A 87 -5.05 2.64 -2.17
C ILE A 87 -4.91 1.29 -1.46
N ILE A 88 -4.34 1.31 -0.25
CA ILE A 88 -4.19 0.13 0.62
C ILE A 88 -4.41 0.55 2.07
N SER A 89 -5.50 0.07 2.70
CA SER A 89 -5.92 0.52 4.03
C SER A 89 -6.95 -0.44 4.65
N GLY A 90 -6.65 -1.74 4.71
CA GLY A 90 -7.53 -2.76 5.28
C GLY A 90 -8.90 -2.84 4.58
N ILE A 91 -8.94 -2.63 3.26
CA ILE A 91 -10.19 -2.39 2.55
C ILE A 91 -10.94 -3.70 2.31
N THR A 92 -12.09 -3.86 2.98
CA THR A 92 -13.01 -4.96 2.66
C THR A 92 -13.56 -4.81 1.24
N ILE A 93 -13.41 -5.87 0.44
CA ILE A 93 -13.98 -5.95 -0.89
C ILE A 93 -15.51 -6.12 -0.79
N THR A 94 -16.28 -5.24 -1.42
CA THR A 94 -17.76 -5.33 -1.48
C THR A 94 -18.23 -5.04 -2.89
N ASP A 95 -19.41 -5.55 -3.27
CA ASP A 95 -19.96 -5.32 -4.62
C ASP A 95 -20.17 -3.83 -4.92
N LYS A 96 -20.60 -3.05 -3.92
CA LYS A 96 -20.69 -1.60 -4.04
C LYS A 96 -19.35 -0.94 -4.34
N ARG A 97 -18.26 -1.40 -3.73
CA ARG A 97 -16.92 -0.84 -3.98
C ARG A 97 -16.35 -1.29 -5.32
N LYS A 98 -16.62 -2.53 -5.75
CA LYS A 98 -16.23 -3.03 -7.07
C LYS A 98 -16.85 -2.25 -8.22
N GLN A 99 -17.99 -1.59 -8.00
CA GLN A 99 -18.59 -0.68 -8.98
C GLN A 99 -17.85 0.66 -9.10
N MET A 100 -17.01 1.00 -8.13
CA MET A 100 -16.29 2.28 -8.08
C MET A 100 -14.83 2.15 -8.47
N VAL A 101 -14.19 1.03 -8.11
CA VAL A 101 -12.75 0.80 -8.28
C VAL A 101 -12.47 -0.68 -8.58
N ASP A 102 -11.34 -0.94 -9.24
CA ASP A 102 -10.80 -2.28 -9.38
C ASP A 102 -10.07 -2.72 -8.10
N PHE A 103 -10.10 -4.02 -7.83
CA PHE A 103 -9.45 -4.63 -6.67
C PHE A 103 -8.39 -5.65 -7.09
N SER A 104 -7.32 -5.74 -6.31
CA SER A 104 -6.40 -6.87 -6.35
C SER A 104 -7.07 -8.15 -5.83
N ALA A 105 -6.33 -9.26 -5.86
CA ALA A 105 -6.65 -10.40 -5.01
C ALA A 105 -6.63 -9.96 -3.53
N PRO A 106 -7.50 -10.52 -2.67
CA PRO A 106 -7.50 -10.22 -1.24
C PRO A 106 -6.19 -10.71 -0.61
N TYR A 107 -5.61 -9.90 0.28
CA TYR A 107 -4.35 -10.22 0.97
C TYR A 107 -4.55 -10.57 2.46
N PHE A 108 -5.72 -10.31 3.03
CA PHE A 108 -6.02 -10.58 4.44
C PHE A 108 -7.50 -10.96 4.63
N PRO A 109 -7.83 -12.10 5.26
CA PRO A 109 -9.20 -12.43 5.63
C PRO A 109 -9.57 -11.67 6.91
N ALA A 110 -10.33 -10.59 6.78
CA ALA A 110 -10.85 -9.85 7.92
C ALA A 110 -12.18 -10.46 8.42
N GLU A 111 -12.17 -10.97 9.64
CA GLU A 111 -13.37 -11.44 10.34
C GLU A 111 -13.75 -10.46 11.46
N GLN A 112 -15.04 -10.26 11.66
CA GLN A 112 -15.54 -9.49 12.79
C GLN A 112 -15.75 -10.41 13.98
N SER A 113 -15.32 -9.95 15.16
CA SER A 113 -15.47 -10.68 16.42
C SER A 113 -15.90 -9.73 17.52
N ILE A 114 -16.60 -10.27 18.51
CA ILE A 114 -16.94 -9.55 19.73
C ILE A 114 -15.83 -9.80 20.74
N VAL A 115 -15.23 -8.72 21.23
CA VAL A 115 -14.22 -8.77 22.29
C VAL A 115 -14.89 -8.32 23.58
N VAL A 116 -14.71 -9.12 24.63
CA VAL A 116 -15.22 -8.83 25.97
C VAL A 116 -14.06 -8.79 26.96
N ALA A 117 -14.25 -8.12 28.09
CA ALA A 117 -13.28 -8.17 29.19
C ALA A 117 -13.10 -9.62 29.67
N GLN A 118 -11.91 -9.95 30.15
CA GLN A 118 -11.57 -11.33 30.56
C GLN A 118 -12.49 -11.88 31.67
N ASP A 119 -13.05 -11.01 32.50
CA ASP A 119 -13.98 -11.30 33.59
C ASP A 119 -15.46 -11.16 33.20
N SER A 120 -15.76 -10.87 31.92
CA SER A 120 -17.12 -10.75 31.42
C SER A 120 -17.87 -12.07 31.48
N GLN A 121 -19.17 -11.98 31.76
CA GLN A 121 -20.10 -13.13 31.75
C GLN A 121 -20.74 -13.34 30.37
N VAL A 122 -20.40 -12.52 29.38
CA VAL A 122 -20.89 -12.66 28.00
C VAL A 122 -20.12 -13.80 27.32
N ASP A 123 -20.81 -14.93 27.13
CA ASP A 123 -20.26 -16.15 26.52
C ASP A 123 -20.86 -16.49 25.15
N SER A 124 -21.82 -15.68 24.70
CA SER A 124 -22.61 -15.96 23.50
C SER A 124 -23.23 -14.69 22.94
N LEU A 125 -23.62 -14.71 21.66
CA LEU A 125 -24.35 -13.60 21.04
C LEU A 125 -25.69 -13.31 21.74
N ALA A 126 -26.34 -14.33 22.30
CA ALA A 126 -27.59 -14.16 23.03
C ALA A 126 -27.41 -13.34 24.31
N ALA A 127 -26.27 -13.49 24.99
CA ALA A 127 -25.93 -12.71 26.18
C ALA A 127 -25.78 -11.20 25.88
N LEU A 128 -25.52 -10.82 24.63
CA LEU A 128 -25.39 -9.41 24.22
C LEU A 128 -26.72 -8.65 24.20
N LYS A 129 -27.87 -9.33 24.25
CA LYS A 129 -29.19 -8.69 24.06
C LYS A 129 -29.46 -7.54 25.04
N ASN A 130 -28.90 -7.63 26.25
CA ASN A 130 -29.07 -6.62 27.29
C ASN A 130 -27.82 -5.77 27.51
N GLU A 131 -26.80 -5.94 26.67
CA GLU A 131 -25.53 -5.25 26.77
C GLU A 131 -25.45 -4.06 25.81
N LYS A 132 -24.61 -3.07 26.15
CA LYS A 132 -24.26 -2.00 25.22
C LYS A 132 -23.11 -2.46 24.34
N VAL A 133 -23.38 -2.63 23.04
CA VAL A 133 -22.36 -3.02 22.05
C VAL A 133 -21.80 -1.77 21.38
N GLY A 134 -20.49 -1.59 21.46
CA GLY A 134 -19.75 -0.56 20.70
C GLY A 134 -19.36 -1.05 19.31
N TRP A 135 -19.18 -0.12 18.38
CA TRP A 135 -18.71 -0.36 17.01
C TRP A 135 -17.73 0.72 16.57
#